data_AF-A0A8D0AZ70-F1
#
_entry.id   AF-A0A8D0AZ70-F1
#
_cell.length_a   1.000
_cell.length_b   1.000
_cell.length_c   1.000
_cell.angle_alpha   90.00
_cell.angle_beta   90.00
_cell.angle_gamma   90.00
#
_symmetry.space_group_name_H-M   'P 1'
#
loop_
_entity.id
_entity.type
_entity.pdbx_description
1 polymer ?
#
loop_
_entity_poly.entity_id
_entity_poly.type
_entity_poly.pdbx_seq_one_letter_code
_entity_poly.pdbx_strand_id
1 'polypeptide(L)'
;MKMSQILLLLGFYMSEYAEAEGSSGREGGGGVCAIRESYFSARKGNRSSSCCCFSETSIKMPFQNSSSRTSRYKLILIGITVIFIVTVVIIVVAVLLQPSVKGTNGSEVLQWKGKGTTEHLHEIVLGRCYSFITAVNPELRDKDCFKIWELFQDAFMYKHPCSATEDDYRPLLDLGRHYIPCNKSLFWSKTKDLVHRYTQANNDFLTLEDTLLGYIADGLSWCGDPSSPGINYESCPKWSECENNPNSVFWKMASKMFAESACGTVQVMLNGSIEAGAFRNNSIFGSVEVVNLNPTKVSKMQIWLMNDIAGPERETCSGHSINILKDILESRKISVTCEDNFRPVQLFQCASNPDHASCKACP
;
A
#
# COMPACT_ATOMS: atom_id res chain seq x y z
N MET A 1 7.19 21.14 25.90
CA MET A 1 5.79 20.73 26.13
C MET A 1 4.99 21.05 24.88
N LYS A 2 4.37 20.05 24.25
CA LYS A 2 3.62 20.21 23.00
C LYS A 2 2.31 20.98 23.26
N MET A 3 1.89 21.81 22.31
CA MET A 3 0.68 22.66 22.33
C MET A 3 -0.61 21.90 22.72
N SER A 4 -0.65 20.59 22.48
CA SER A 4 -1.76 19.70 22.88
C SER A 4 -1.88 19.48 24.40
N GLN A 5 -0.79 19.56 25.17
CA GLN A 5 -0.84 19.47 26.65
C GLN A 5 -1.32 20.75 27.32
N ILE A 6 -1.20 21.90 26.66
CA ILE A 6 -1.66 23.21 27.17
C ILE A 6 -3.18 23.35 26.98
N LEU A 7 -3.72 22.85 25.87
CA LEU A 7 -5.17 22.81 25.61
C LEU A 7 -5.93 21.88 26.60
N LEU A 8 -5.30 20.79 27.04
CA LEU A 8 -5.89 19.90 28.06
C LEU A 8 -5.91 20.54 29.46
N LEU A 9 -4.89 21.31 29.81
CA LEU A 9 -4.84 22.04 31.08
C LEU A 9 -5.83 23.22 31.12
N LEU A 10 -6.03 23.90 29.99
CA LEU A 10 -7.05 24.96 29.86
C LEU A 10 -8.48 24.40 29.82
N GLY A 11 -8.68 23.21 29.24
CA GLY A 11 -9.97 22.51 29.26
C GLY A 11 -10.38 22.04 30.66
N PHE A 12 -9.43 21.58 31.48
CA PHE A 12 -9.68 21.24 32.89
C PHE A 12 -10.02 22.47 33.75
N TYR A 13 -9.30 23.58 33.54
CA TYR A 13 -9.49 24.81 34.33
C TYR A 13 -10.84 25.52 34.07
N MET A 14 -11.39 25.38 32.85
CA MET A 14 -12.70 25.95 32.48
C MET A 14 -13.89 25.06 32.92
N SER A 15 -13.66 23.77 33.21
CA SER A 15 -14.69 22.86 33.73
C SER A 15 -14.95 23.08 35.22
N GLU A 16 -13.93 23.38 36.02
CA GLU A 16 -14.08 23.65 37.47
C GLU A 16 -14.75 25.01 37.77
N TYR A 17 -14.73 25.96 36.82
CA TYR A 17 -15.42 27.25 36.99
C TYR A 17 -16.92 27.20 36.65
N ALA A 18 -17.37 26.23 35.85
CA ALA A 18 -18.77 26.10 35.45
C ALA A 18 -19.64 25.36 36.49
N GLU A 19 -19.04 24.63 37.44
CA GLU A 19 -19.77 23.94 38.51
C GLU A 19 -20.00 24.80 39.78
N ALA A 20 -19.49 26.04 39.82
CA ALA A 20 -19.59 26.93 40.99
C ALA A 20 -20.78 27.90 40.97
N GLU A 21 -21.54 28.02 39.88
CA GLU A 21 -22.75 28.85 39.78
C GLU A 21 -23.94 28.06 39.23
N GLY A 22 -24.63 27.32 40.12
CA GLY A 22 -25.84 26.62 39.69
C GLY A 22 -26.52 25.72 40.71
N SER A 23 -26.88 26.22 41.90
CA SER A 23 -27.96 25.56 42.67
C SER A 23 -28.61 26.48 43.69
N SER A 24 -29.82 26.96 43.37
CA SER A 24 -30.82 27.39 44.34
C SER A 24 -32.22 27.08 43.80
N GLY A 25 -32.78 25.97 44.27
CA GLY A 25 -34.23 25.76 44.42
C GLY A 25 -34.94 24.98 43.31
N ARG A 26 -35.31 23.72 43.58
CA ARG A 26 -36.64 23.31 44.06
C ARG A 26 -36.81 21.79 44.05
N GLU A 27 -37.66 21.34 44.95
CA GLU A 27 -38.03 19.98 45.31
C GLU A 27 -38.54 19.12 44.14
N GLY A 28 -38.27 17.81 44.21
CA GLY A 28 -38.85 16.80 43.33
C GLY A 28 -38.66 15.41 43.90
N GLY A 29 -39.62 14.97 44.73
CA GLY A 29 -39.79 13.56 45.09
C GLY A 29 -40.56 12.81 44.01
N GLY A 30 -40.38 11.48 43.96
CA GLY A 30 -41.22 10.57 43.17
C GLY A 30 -40.42 9.72 42.20
N GLY A 31 -40.16 8.47 42.59
CA GLY A 31 -39.47 7.48 41.78
C GLY A 31 -40.34 6.89 40.67
N VAL A 32 -39.68 6.23 39.71
CA VAL A 32 -40.28 5.21 38.84
C VAL A 32 -39.21 4.15 38.51
N CYS A 33 -39.58 2.88 38.72
CA CYS A 33 -38.85 1.68 38.30
C CYS A 33 -38.85 1.50 36.78
N ALA A 34 -37.80 0.90 36.21
CA ALA A 34 -37.94 -0.33 35.40
C ALA A 34 -36.59 -0.91 34.92
N ILE A 35 -36.32 -2.12 35.43
CA ILE A 35 -35.82 -3.32 34.75
C ILE A 35 -34.56 -3.22 33.87
N ARG A 36 -33.46 -3.72 34.43
CA ARG A 36 -32.30 -4.27 33.74
C ARG A 36 -32.42 -5.80 33.73
N GLU A 37 -32.33 -6.42 32.56
CA GLU A 37 -32.16 -7.87 32.46
C GLU A 37 -30.80 -8.29 33.03
N SER A 38 -30.88 -9.28 33.90
CA SER A 38 -29.81 -9.97 34.61
C SER A 38 -29.18 -11.06 33.76
N TYR A 39 -27.88 -11.32 33.93
CA TYR A 39 -27.33 -12.67 34.13
C TYR A 39 -25.83 -12.53 34.48
N PHE A 40 -25.46 -12.77 35.75
CA PHE A 40 -24.25 -13.54 36.10
C PHE A 40 -24.22 -13.86 37.61
N SER A 41 -24.35 -15.16 37.86
CA SER A 41 -23.78 -16.01 38.91
C SER A 41 -23.70 -15.54 40.38
N ALA A 42 -24.36 -16.35 41.21
CA ALA A 42 -24.41 -16.30 42.66
C ALA A 42 -23.12 -16.82 43.34
N ARG A 43 -22.71 -16.19 44.46
CA ARG A 43 -22.21 -16.89 45.65
C ARG A 43 -22.66 -16.17 46.93
N LYS A 44 -23.25 -16.96 47.83
CA LYS A 44 -23.70 -16.59 49.18
C LYS A 44 -22.51 -16.42 50.13
N GLY A 45 -22.55 -15.37 50.95
CA GLY A 45 -21.72 -15.20 52.14
C GLY A 45 -22.46 -14.29 53.13
N ASN A 46 -22.93 -14.89 54.22
CA ASN A 46 -23.78 -14.28 55.25
C ASN A 46 -22.91 -13.70 56.37
N ARG A 47 -23.07 -12.41 56.75
CA ARG A 47 -22.78 -11.94 58.11
C ARG A 47 -23.41 -10.60 58.44
N SER A 48 -23.80 -10.53 59.71
CA SER A 48 -24.69 -9.59 60.39
C SER A 48 -24.05 -8.24 60.71
N SER A 49 -24.89 -7.21 60.67
CA SER A 49 -25.05 -6.08 61.60
C SER A 49 -23.84 -5.34 62.19
N SER A 50 -23.78 -4.03 61.92
CA SER A 50 -23.70 -3.01 62.99
C SER A 50 -24.01 -1.61 62.43
N CYS A 51 -25.09 -1.03 62.94
CA CYS A 51 -25.37 0.40 62.89
C CYS A 51 -24.45 1.12 63.88
N CYS A 52 -23.80 2.19 63.44
CA CYS A 52 -23.34 3.26 64.32
C CYS A 52 -23.79 4.59 63.72
N CYS A 53 -24.84 5.17 64.31
CA CYS A 53 -25.12 6.60 64.19
C CYS A 53 -24.06 7.35 65.00
N PHE A 54 -23.42 8.36 64.40
CA PHE A 54 -22.68 9.36 65.17
C PHE A 54 -23.34 10.72 64.97
N SER A 55 -23.65 11.33 66.11
CA SER A 55 -24.38 12.59 66.27
C SER A 55 -23.54 13.77 65.80
N GLU A 56 -24.17 14.70 65.08
CA GLU A 56 -23.68 16.06 64.91
C GLU A 56 -23.65 16.77 66.27
N THR A 57 -22.53 17.40 66.58
CA THR A 57 -22.46 18.50 67.57
C THR A 57 -21.90 19.72 66.86
N SER A 58 -22.80 20.66 66.53
CA SER A 58 -22.45 21.98 66.03
C SER A 58 -21.88 22.83 67.16
N ILE A 59 -20.61 23.20 67.08
CA ILE A 59 -20.03 24.28 67.89
C ILE A 59 -20.22 25.59 67.11
N LYS A 60 -21.15 26.42 67.57
CA LYS A 60 -21.21 27.85 67.21
C LYS A 60 -20.26 28.63 68.13
N MET A 61 -19.36 29.41 67.54
CA MET A 61 -18.76 30.58 68.17
C MET A 61 -18.98 31.81 67.27
N PRO A 62 -19.19 33.00 67.85
CA PRO A 62 -19.76 34.14 67.14
C PRO A 62 -18.68 34.91 66.37
N PHE A 63 -18.96 35.23 65.11
CA PHE A 63 -18.15 36.21 64.37
C PHE A 63 -18.67 37.61 64.68
N GLN A 64 -17.83 38.42 65.32
CA GLN A 64 -18.13 39.81 65.63
C GLN A 64 -18.24 40.65 64.35
N ASN A 65 -19.24 41.52 64.38
CA ASN A 65 -19.47 42.60 63.44
C ASN A 65 -18.34 43.64 63.55
N SER A 66 -17.70 44.01 62.45
CA SER A 66 -17.01 45.30 62.35
C SER A 66 -17.15 45.87 60.94
N SER A 67 -17.94 46.93 60.86
CA SER A 67 -18.11 47.81 59.71
C SER A 67 -16.90 48.74 59.57
N SER A 68 -16.70 49.24 58.34
CA SER A 68 -15.82 50.35 57.89
C SER A 68 -14.43 49.99 57.33
N ARG A 69 -14.39 49.39 56.13
CA ARG A 69 -13.19 49.47 55.26
C ARG A 69 -13.46 49.37 53.76
N THR A 70 -14.53 50.00 53.28
CA THR A 70 -15.12 49.77 51.94
C THR A 70 -14.68 50.72 50.81
N SER A 71 -13.61 51.51 50.99
CA SER A 71 -13.12 52.42 49.94
C SER A 71 -11.70 52.13 49.43
N ARG A 72 -10.80 51.56 50.27
CA ARG A 72 -9.43 51.26 49.84
C ARG A 72 -9.32 49.94 49.07
N TYR A 73 -10.17 48.96 49.41
CA TYR A 73 -10.22 47.69 48.70
C TYR A 73 -10.77 47.85 47.27
N LYS A 74 -11.72 48.78 47.05
CA LYS A 74 -12.27 49.07 45.71
C LYS A 74 -11.21 49.65 44.75
N LEU A 75 -10.37 50.57 45.22
CA LEU A 75 -9.27 51.14 44.43
C LEU A 75 -8.17 50.11 44.11
N ILE A 76 -7.84 49.24 45.07
CA ILE A 76 -6.89 48.14 44.85
C ILE A 76 -7.48 47.11 43.88
N LEU A 77 -8.76 46.77 44.03
CA LEU A 77 -9.45 45.83 43.12
C LEU A 77 -9.47 46.39 41.70
N ILE A 78 -9.84 47.66 41.50
CA ILE A 78 -9.82 48.34 40.20
C ILE A 78 -8.40 48.35 39.61
N GLY A 79 -7.38 48.63 40.43
CA GLY A 79 -5.98 48.57 39.98
C GLY A 79 -5.58 47.18 39.49
N ILE A 80 -5.97 46.12 40.20
CA ILE A 80 -5.72 44.73 39.79
C ILE A 80 -6.50 44.38 38.52
N THR A 81 -7.77 44.81 38.40
CA THR A 81 -8.57 44.55 37.20
C THR A 81 -7.98 45.26 35.98
N VAL A 82 -7.49 46.48 36.12
CA VAL A 82 -6.85 47.23 35.03
C VAL A 82 -5.53 46.55 34.62
N ILE A 83 -4.71 46.11 35.58
CA ILE A 83 -3.49 45.37 35.28
C ILE A 83 -3.80 44.03 34.59
N PHE A 84 -4.86 43.34 35.02
CA PHE A 84 -5.31 42.10 34.38
C PHE A 84 -5.78 42.35 32.94
N ILE A 85 -6.55 43.40 32.69
CA ILE A 85 -7.00 43.77 31.34
C ILE A 85 -5.80 44.14 30.46
N VAL A 86 -4.86 44.93 30.97
CA VAL A 86 -3.65 45.33 30.23
C VAL A 86 -2.79 44.11 29.89
N THR A 87 -2.62 43.18 30.82
CA THR A 87 -1.86 41.94 30.57
C THR A 87 -2.56 41.04 29.55
N VAL A 88 -3.88 40.90 29.62
CA VAL A 88 -4.66 40.16 28.60
C VAL A 88 -4.53 40.82 27.23
N VAL A 89 -4.63 42.16 27.14
CA VAL A 89 -4.47 42.89 25.87
C VAL A 89 -3.05 42.72 25.32
N ILE A 90 -2.02 42.78 26.16
CA ILE A 90 -0.63 42.53 25.73
C ILE A 90 -0.47 41.10 25.20
N ILE A 91 -1.08 40.10 25.84
CA ILE A 91 -1.02 38.71 25.37
C ILE A 91 -1.75 38.57 24.04
N VAL A 92 -2.94 39.16 23.89
CA VAL A 92 -3.71 39.13 22.63
C VAL A 92 -2.94 39.82 21.51
N VAL A 93 -2.34 40.99 21.78
CA VAL A 93 -1.50 41.70 20.81
C VAL A 93 -0.25 40.89 20.49
N ALA A 94 0.38 40.23 21.46
CA ALA A 94 1.53 39.36 21.22
C ALA A 94 1.15 38.12 20.38
N VAL A 95 -0.05 37.57 20.55
CA VAL A 95 -0.57 36.45 19.74
C VAL A 95 -0.92 36.92 18.32
N LEU A 96 -1.48 38.12 18.16
CA LEU A 96 -1.82 38.69 16.85
C LEU A 96 -0.60 39.21 16.08
N LEU A 97 0.46 39.64 16.79
CA LEU A 97 1.72 40.10 16.22
C LEU A 97 2.78 39.00 16.11
N GLN A 98 2.49 37.76 16.53
CA GLN A 98 3.30 36.64 16.10
C GLN A 98 3.28 36.64 14.56
N PRO A 99 4.45 36.66 13.89
CA PRO A 99 4.49 36.37 12.47
C PRO A 99 3.75 35.05 12.31
N SER A 100 2.79 34.99 11.39
CA SER A 100 2.27 33.70 10.95
C SER A 100 3.48 32.97 10.38
N VAL A 101 4.15 32.19 11.23
CA VAL A 101 5.00 31.11 10.81
C VAL A 101 3.99 30.17 10.18
N LYS A 102 3.72 30.40 8.88
CA LYS A 102 3.28 29.33 8.00
C LYS A 102 4.19 28.19 8.35
N GLY A 103 3.65 27.19 9.03
CA GLY A 103 4.33 25.94 9.26
C GLY A 103 4.48 25.26 7.91
N THR A 104 5.38 25.74 7.07
CA THR A 104 6.01 24.94 6.01
C THR A 104 7.12 24.13 6.67
N ASN A 105 6.71 23.24 7.57
CA ASN A 105 7.41 22.00 7.85
C ASN A 105 6.46 20.84 7.53
N GLY A 106 5.68 20.96 6.44
CA GLY A 106 5.25 19.77 5.72
C GLY A 106 6.50 19.25 5.04
N SER A 107 6.98 18.07 5.42
CA SER A 107 8.08 17.43 4.71
C SER A 107 7.63 17.31 3.25
N GLU A 108 8.26 18.08 2.37
CA GLU A 108 7.90 18.11 0.96
C GLU A 108 8.26 16.75 0.38
N VAL A 109 7.23 15.97 0.04
CA VAL A 109 7.37 14.65 -0.56
C VAL A 109 8.08 14.80 -1.90
N LEU A 110 9.04 13.91 -2.20
CA LEU A 110 9.83 13.96 -3.43
C LEU A 110 8.92 13.89 -4.67
N GLN A 111 9.24 14.65 -5.71
CA GLN A 111 8.42 14.74 -6.93
C GLN A 111 9.06 13.97 -8.10
N TRP A 112 8.24 13.22 -8.84
CA TRP A 112 8.65 12.33 -9.93
C TRP A 112 7.68 12.38 -11.12
N LYS A 113 8.08 11.81 -12.26
CA LYS A 113 7.24 11.81 -13.48
C LYS A 113 6.34 10.58 -13.63
N GLY A 114 6.49 9.56 -12.79
CA GLY A 114 5.69 8.34 -12.79
C GLY A 114 4.46 8.44 -11.89
N LYS A 115 3.52 7.52 -12.10
CA LYS A 115 2.35 7.36 -11.24
C LYS A 115 2.81 7.07 -9.81
N GLY A 116 2.29 7.81 -8.84
CA GLY A 116 2.54 7.56 -7.42
C GLY A 116 2.10 6.18 -6.96
N THR A 117 2.35 5.91 -5.68
CA THR A 117 1.93 4.66 -5.05
C THR A 117 0.43 4.46 -5.22
N THR A 118 0.04 3.22 -5.49
CA THR A 118 -1.36 2.87 -5.70
C THR A 118 -2.12 3.07 -4.39
N GLU A 119 -3.21 3.83 -4.43
CA GLU A 119 -4.12 3.99 -3.29
C GLU A 119 -4.59 2.63 -2.76
N HIS A 120 -4.70 2.49 -1.44
CA HIS A 120 -5.09 1.23 -0.78
C HIS A 120 -4.16 0.04 -1.11
N LEU A 121 -2.86 0.29 -1.28
CA LEU A 121 -1.87 -0.73 -1.65
C LEU A 121 -1.91 -1.94 -0.70
N HIS A 122 -2.01 -1.68 0.60
CA HIS A 122 -2.08 -2.71 1.65
C HIS A 122 -3.27 -3.65 1.43
N GLU A 123 -4.47 -3.08 1.30
CA GLU A 123 -5.71 -3.84 1.13
C GLU A 123 -5.70 -4.63 -0.19
N ILE A 124 -5.18 -4.04 -1.26
CA ILE A 124 -5.09 -4.69 -2.57
C ILE A 124 -4.12 -5.88 -2.52
N VAL A 125 -2.92 -5.70 -1.96
CA VAL A 125 -1.91 -6.76 -1.89
C VAL A 125 -2.39 -7.91 -0.99
N LEU A 126 -2.96 -7.61 0.17
CA LEU A 126 -3.53 -8.65 1.05
C LEU A 126 -4.69 -9.38 0.38
N GLY A 127 -5.63 -8.64 -0.22
CA GLY A 127 -6.78 -9.23 -0.91
C GLY A 127 -6.36 -10.15 -2.05
N ARG A 128 -5.38 -9.72 -2.87
CA ARG A 128 -4.82 -10.54 -3.94
C ARG A 128 -4.08 -11.75 -3.42
N CYS A 129 -3.29 -11.62 -2.36
CA CYS A 129 -2.58 -12.74 -1.77
C CYS A 129 -3.57 -13.82 -1.28
N TYR A 130 -4.60 -13.44 -0.52
CA TYR A 130 -5.62 -14.38 -0.06
C TYR A 130 -6.41 -15.00 -1.21
N SER A 131 -6.79 -14.21 -2.20
CA SER A 131 -7.43 -14.72 -3.43
C SER A 131 -6.54 -15.78 -4.11
N PHE A 132 -5.25 -15.50 -4.24
CA PHE A 132 -4.31 -16.42 -4.88
C PHE A 132 -4.21 -17.74 -4.13
N ILE A 133 -3.91 -17.72 -2.84
CA ILE A 133 -3.67 -18.95 -2.08
C ILE A 133 -4.93 -19.77 -1.82
N THR A 134 -6.12 -19.16 -1.92
CA THR A 134 -7.40 -19.87 -1.69
C THR A 134 -8.03 -20.39 -2.96
N ALA A 135 -8.00 -19.61 -4.05
CA ALA A 135 -8.73 -19.88 -5.28
C ALA A 135 -7.83 -20.20 -6.48
N VAL A 136 -6.64 -19.59 -6.60
CA VAL A 136 -5.77 -19.75 -7.78
C VAL A 136 -4.81 -20.93 -7.61
N ASN A 137 -4.06 -20.95 -6.51
CA ASN A 137 -3.15 -22.04 -6.17
C ASN A 137 -3.33 -22.49 -4.70
N PRO A 138 -4.30 -23.39 -4.46
CA PRO A 138 -4.55 -23.97 -3.14
C PRO A 138 -3.37 -24.71 -2.49
N GLU A 139 -2.32 -25.06 -3.25
CA GLU A 139 -1.12 -25.70 -2.68
C GLU A 139 -0.31 -24.74 -1.81
N LEU A 140 -0.57 -23.43 -1.92
CA LEU A 140 0.12 -22.37 -1.16
C LEU A 140 -0.70 -21.82 0.02
N ARG A 141 -1.72 -22.56 0.49
CA ARG A 141 -2.61 -22.13 1.58
C ARG A 141 -1.90 -21.83 2.91
N ASP A 142 -0.70 -22.35 3.08
CA ASP A 142 0.15 -22.15 4.26
C ASP A 142 1.00 -20.86 4.18
N LYS A 143 1.00 -20.15 3.04
CA LYS A 143 1.71 -18.87 2.91
C LYS A 143 1.06 -17.81 3.79
N ASP A 144 1.90 -17.11 4.55
CA ASP A 144 1.48 -16.00 5.40
C ASP A 144 1.36 -14.69 4.59
N CYS A 145 0.14 -14.35 4.20
CA CYS A 145 -0.14 -13.13 3.45
C CYS A 145 0.18 -11.84 4.22
N PHE A 146 0.04 -11.82 5.55
CA PHE A 146 0.43 -10.67 6.35
C PHE A 146 1.95 -10.49 6.35
N LYS A 147 2.70 -11.59 6.48
CA LYS A 147 4.16 -11.53 6.40
C LYS A 147 4.65 -11.15 5.01
N ILE A 148 3.99 -11.62 3.95
CA ILE A 148 4.26 -11.20 2.57
C ILE A 148 4.08 -9.68 2.43
N TRP A 149 2.97 -9.12 2.94
CA TRP A 149 2.77 -7.67 2.93
C TRP A 149 3.84 -6.92 3.72
N GLU A 150 4.17 -7.36 4.94
CA GLU A 150 5.18 -6.72 5.79
C GLU A 150 6.53 -6.63 5.04
N LEU A 151 6.99 -7.74 4.46
CA LEU A 151 8.23 -7.78 3.69
C LEU A 151 8.16 -6.95 2.40
N PHE A 152 6.99 -6.88 1.76
CA PHE A 152 6.77 -6.01 0.61
C PHE A 152 6.90 -4.53 1.00
N GLN A 153 6.24 -4.12 2.08
CA GLN A 153 6.25 -2.75 2.57
C GLN A 153 7.66 -2.32 3.02
N ASP A 154 8.33 -3.17 3.79
CA ASP A 154 9.69 -2.94 4.30
C ASP A 154 10.72 -2.75 3.18
N ALA A 155 10.47 -3.32 2.00
CA ALA A 155 11.38 -3.21 0.87
C ALA A 155 11.49 -1.77 0.35
N PHE A 156 10.47 -0.93 0.50
CA PHE A 156 10.44 0.42 -0.09
C PHE A 156 10.09 1.55 0.88
N MET A 157 9.31 1.30 1.94
CA MET A 157 8.83 2.36 2.83
C MET A 157 9.99 3.02 3.58
N TYR A 158 9.93 4.35 3.75
CA TYR A 158 11.00 5.16 4.38
C TYR A 158 12.37 5.09 3.69
N LYS A 159 12.43 4.62 2.44
CA LYS A 159 13.66 4.58 1.64
C LYS A 159 13.62 5.60 0.51
N HIS A 160 14.79 6.08 0.12
CA HIS A 160 14.89 6.93 -1.07
C HIS A 160 14.52 6.09 -2.31
N PRO A 161 13.57 6.53 -3.14
CA PRO A 161 12.97 5.68 -4.17
C PRO A 161 13.88 5.42 -5.38
N CYS A 162 15.13 5.91 -5.37
CA CYS A 162 16.19 5.55 -6.32
C CYS A 162 17.35 4.76 -5.70
N SER A 163 17.17 4.26 -4.48
CA SER A 163 18.19 3.49 -3.73
C SER A 163 17.77 2.06 -3.44
N ALA A 164 16.75 1.54 -4.14
CA ALA A 164 16.31 0.17 -3.95
C ALA A 164 17.40 -0.82 -4.41
N THR A 165 17.55 -1.91 -3.65
CA THR A 165 18.56 -2.94 -3.88
C THR A 165 17.91 -4.32 -3.92
N GLU A 166 18.65 -5.31 -4.42
CA GLU A 166 18.17 -6.69 -4.40
C GLU A 166 17.98 -7.22 -2.97
N ASP A 167 18.82 -6.78 -2.03
CA ASP A 167 18.74 -7.20 -0.62
C ASP A 167 17.43 -6.76 0.04
N ASP A 168 16.87 -5.63 -0.39
CA ASP A 168 15.60 -5.12 0.12
C ASP A 168 14.42 -6.07 -0.15
N TYR A 169 14.42 -6.74 -1.31
CA TYR A 169 13.33 -7.60 -1.75
C TYR A 169 13.62 -9.09 -1.57
N ARG A 170 14.87 -9.50 -1.30
CA ARG A 170 15.24 -10.91 -1.15
C ARG A 170 14.36 -11.66 -0.13
N PRO A 171 14.06 -11.13 1.07
CA PRO A 171 13.19 -11.82 2.03
C PRO A 171 11.78 -12.08 1.48
N LEU A 172 11.21 -11.09 0.77
CA LEU A 172 9.90 -11.23 0.12
C LEU A 172 9.94 -12.34 -0.93
N LEU A 173 10.98 -12.36 -1.77
CA LEU A 173 11.12 -13.35 -2.82
C LEU A 173 11.26 -14.76 -2.28
N ASP A 174 12.06 -14.95 -1.24
CA ASP A 174 12.24 -16.26 -0.62
C ASP A 174 10.94 -16.77 0.02
N LEU A 175 10.16 -15.90 0.64
CA LEU A 175 8.84 -16.26 1.20
C LEU A 175 7.82 -16.57 0.09
N GLY A 176 7.79 -15.78 -0.98
CA GLY A 176 6.84 -15.93 -2.09
C GLY A 176 7.19 -17.03 -3.10
N ARG A 177 8.41 -17.57 -3.05
CA ARG A 177 8.85 -18.64 -3.95
C ARG A 177 8.00 -19.91 -3.77
N HIS A 178 7.67 -20.52 -4.90
CA HIS A 178 6.93 -21.78 -5.00
C HIS A 178 7.30 -22.50 -6.29
N TYR A 179 6.84 -23.74 -6.43
CA TYR A 179 7.09 -24.57 -7.60
C TYR A 179 6.43 -23.99 -8.86
N ILE A 180 7.19 -23.98 -9.96
CA ILE A 180 6.70 -23.64 -11.30
C ILE A 180 6.68 -24.92 -12.14
N PRO A 181 5.50 -25.38 -12.60
CA PRO A 181 5.41 -26.58 -13.43
C PRO A 181 6.21 -26.50 -14.73
N CYS A 182 6.92 -27.57 -15.08
CA CYS A 182 7.64 -27.65 -16.34
C CYS A 182 6.69 -27.60 -17.55
N ASN A 183 7.19 -27.05 -18.66
CA ASN A 183 6.46 -26.86 -19.91
C ASN A 183 5.29 -25.87 -19.84
N LYS A 184 5.17 -25.07 -18.76
CA LYS A 184 4.08 -24.11 -18.55
C LYS A 184 4.51 -22.64 -18.59
N SER A 185 5.80 -22.34 -18.46
CA SER A 185 6.28 -20.94 -18.40
C SER A 185 6.11 -20.20 -19.72
N LEU A 186 5.32 -19.13 -19.70
CA LEU A 186 5.09 -18.22 -20.82
C LEU A 186 5.62 -16.82 -20.50
N PHE A 187 6.78 -16.50 -21.08
CA PHE A 187 7.37 -15.17 -21.04
C PHE A 187 6.67 -14.24 -22.03
N TRP A 188 6.87 -12.94 -21.89
CA TRP A 188 6.28 -11.98 -22.82
C TRP A 188 7.07 -10.67 -22.87
N SER A 189 7.01 -9.98 -24.01
CA SER A 189 7.58 -8.64 -24.16
C SER A 189 6.69 -7.79 -25.05
N LYS A 190 6.20 -6.67 -24.50
CA LYS A 190 5.28 -5.73 -25.19
C LYS A 190 3.95 -6.36 -25.65
N THR A 191 3.51 -7.40 -24.96
CA THR A 191 2.28 -8.18 -25.25
C THR A 191 1.42 -8.46 -24.02
N LYS A 192 1.64 -7.74 -22.91
CA LYS A 192 0.98 -7.95 -21.59
C LYS A 192 -0.52 -8.25 -21.69
N ASP A 193 -1.26 -7.35 -22.32
CA ASP A 193 -2.73 -7.44 -22.34
C ASP A 193 -3.21 -8.64 -23.16
N LEU A 194 -2.45 -9.07 -24.17
CA LEU A 194 -2.79 -10.23 -25.00
C LEU A 194 -2.43 -11.53 -24.29
N VAL A 195 -1.24 -11.61 -23.68
CA VAL A 195 -0.80 -12.81 -22.97
C VAL A 195 -1.67 -13.08 -21.75
N HIS A 196 -2.05 -12.07 -20.97
CA HIS A 196 -2.92 -12.24 -19.80
C HIS A 196 -4.34 -12.62 -20.19
N ARG A 197 -4.87 -12.09 -21.31
CA ARG A 197 -6.16 -12.56 -21.86
C ARG A 197 -6.09 -14.04 -22.26
N TYR A 198 -4.97 -14.45 -22.84
CA TYR A 198 -4.76 -15.83 -23.25
C TYR A 198 -4.62 -16.77 -22.04
N THR A 199 -3.81 -16.45 -21.03
CA THR A 199 -3.61 -17.33 -19.86
C THR A 199 -4.82 -17.38 -18.93
N GLN A 200 -5.64 -16.32 -18.88
CA GLN A 200 -6.93 -16.37 -18.17
C GLN A 200 -7.92 -17.39 -18.76
N ALA A 201 -7.87 -17.60 -20.08
CA ALA A 201 -8.74 -18.54 -20.77
C ALA A 201 -8.11 -19.91 -20.98
N ASN A 202 -6.77 -19.99 -20.98
CA ASN A 202 -6.00 -21.19 -21.17
C ASN A 202 -5.04 -21.43 -20.00
N ASN A 203 -5.43 -22.36 -19.12
CA ASN A 203 -4.66 -22.77 -17.95
C ASN A 203 -3.44 -23.65 -18.29
N ASP A 204 -3.12 -23.84 -19.58
CA ASP A 204 -1.92 -24.56 -20.00
C ASP A 204 -0.64 -23.77 -19.88
N PHE A 205 -0.71 -22.47 -19.60
CA PHE A 205 0.47 -21.63 -19.44
C PHE A 205 0.30 -20.70 -18.25
N LEU A 206 1.42 -20.24 -17.73
CA LEU A 206 1.48 -19.27 -16.65
C LEU A 206 2.58 -18.25 -16.97
N THR A 207 2.24 -16.97 -16.88
CA THR A 207 3.23 -15.89 -16.91
C THR A 207 3.82 -15.65 -15.52
N LEU A 208 4.76 -14.71 -15.41
CA LEU A 208 5.23 -14.25 -14.11
C LEU A 208 4.06 -13.73 -13.24
N GLU A 209 3.11 -13.01 -13.85
CA GLU A 209 1.94 -12.45 -13.17
C GLU A 209 0.90 -13.49 -12.75
N ASP A 210 1.00 -14.72 -13.26
CA ASP A 210 0.21 -15.87 -12.79
C ASP A 210 0.87 -16.59 -11.60
N THR A 211 2.03 -16.13 -11.14
CA THR A 211 2.70 -16.59 -9.91
C THR A 211 2.30 -15.72 -8.71
N LEU A 212 2.40 -16.21 -7.48
CA LEU A 212 2.02 -15.46 -6.27
C LEU A 212 2.57 -14.02 -6.22
N LEU A 213 3.88 -13.82 -6.42
CA LEU A 213 4.49 -12.49 -6.34
C LEU A 213 4.12 -11.59 -7.52
N GLY A 214 4.04 -12.16 -8.73
CA GLY A 214 3.59 -11.40 -9.89
C GLY A 214 2.12 -10.99 -9.75
N TYR A 215 1.26 -11.91 -9.31
CA TYR A 215 -0.18 -11.68 -9.13
C TYR A 215 -0.48 -10.55 -8.14
N ILE A 216 0.19 -10.55 -6.98
CA ILE A 216 -0.04 -9.49 -5.99
C ILE A 216 0.43 -8.13 -6.50
N ALA A 217 1.53 -8.07 -7.25
CA ALA A 217 2.14 -6.84 -7.74
C ALA A 217 1.59 -6.33 -9.07
N ASP A 218 0.83 -7.15 -9.81
CA ASP A 218 0.49 -6.86 -11.21
C ASP A 218 -0.33 -5.57 -11.37
N GLY A 219 0.16 -4.66 -12.21
CA GLY A 219 -0.47 -3.36 -12.47
C GLY A 219 -0.39 -2.35 -11.32
N LEU A 220 0.30 -2.66 -10.23
CA LEU A 220 0.52 -1.74 -9.13
C LEU A 220 1.75 -0.85 -9.38
N SER A 221 1.74 0.31 -8.76
CA SER A 221 2.89 1.21 -8.60
C SER A 221 3.11 1.47 -7.12
N TRP A 222 4.37 1.52 -6.69
CA TRP A 222 4.76 1.85 -5.32
C TRP A 222 6.15 2.48 -5.24
N CYS A 223 6.35 3.37 -4.30
CA CYS A 223 7.65 3.89 -3.91
C CYS A 223 7.62 4.56 -2.54
N GLY A 224 8.78 4.60 -1.90
CA GLY A 224 8.94 5.22 -0.59
C GLY A 224 9.21 6.72 -0.69
N ASP A 225 9.18 7.35 0.48
CA ASP A 225 9.80 8.65 0.71
C ASP A 225 10.61 8.56 2.01
N PRO A 226 11.84 9.09 2.10
CA PRO A 226 12.56 9.16 3.37
C PRO A 226 11.81 9.94 4.47
N SER A 227 10.91 10.83 4.06
CA SER A 227 10.06 11.64 4.94
C SER A 227 8.77 10.93 5.35
N SER A 228 8.18 11.35 6.47
CA SER A 228 6.79 10.95 6.82
C SER A 228 5.81 11.37 5.71
N PRO A 229 4.88 10.49 5.28
CA PRO A 229 4.46 9.23 5.93
C PRO A 229 5.25 7.98 5.51
N GLY A 230 6.35 8.10 4.78
CA GLY A 230 7.20 6.97 4.36
C GLY A 230 6.84 6.38 3.00
N ILE A 231 5.72 6.80 2.42
CA ILE A 231 5.18 6.36 1.14
C ILE A 231 4.83 7.60 0.32
N ASN A 232 5.15 7.56 -0.98
CA ASN A 232 4.83 8.63 -1.89
C ASN A 232 3.65 8.23 -2.79
N TYR A 233 2.47 8.78 -2.49
CA TYR A 233 1.24 8.58 -3.28
C TYR A 233 1.12 9.58 -4.44
N GLU A 234 1.88 10.67 -4.43
CA GLU A 234 1.80 11.72 -5.45
C GLU A 234 2.50 11.29 -6.73
N SER A 235 3.72 10.75 -6.62
CA SER A 235 4.52 10.38 -7.79
C SER A 235 5.61 9.35 -7.44
N CYS A 236 6.02 8.55 -8.42
CA CYS A 236 7.14 7.61 -8.27
C CYS A 236 8.13 7.72 -9.45
N PRO A 237 9.42 7.44 -9.24
CA PRO A 237 10.40 7.53 -10.30
C PRO A 237 10.11 6.52 -11.42
N LYS A 238 10.14 7.00 -12.67
CA LYS A 238 10.22 6.11 -13.83
C LYS A 238 11.62 5.48 -13.92
N TRP A 239 11.71 4.36 -14.64
CA TRP A 239 13.00 3.73 -14.96
C TRP A 239 13.99 4.69 -15.62
N SER A 240 13.49 5.66 -16.41
CA SER A 240 14.29 6.69 -17.08
C SER A 240 14.81 7.78 -16.14
N GLU A 241 14.22 7.92 -14.95
CA GLU A 241 14.68 8.85 -13.90
C GLU A 241 15.72 8.16 -13.02
N CYS A 242 15.48 6.90 -12.66
CA CYS A 242 16.50 6.06 -12.04
C CYS A 242 16.19 4.57 -12.25
N GLU A 243 17.20 3.78 -12.60
CA GLU A 243 17.02 2.34 -12.86
C GLU A 243 16.76 1.53 -11.58
N ASN A 244 17.29 1.99 -10.45
CA ASN A 244 17.20 1.34 -9.14
C ASN A 244 15.99 1.85 -8.34
N ASN A 245 14.84 1.94 -8.99
CA ASN A 245 13.57 2.21 -8.31
C ASN A 245 12.91 0.92 -7.80
N PRO A 246 12.07 0.99 -6.74
CA PRO A 246 11.38 -0.15 -6.13
C PRO A 246 10.72 -1.11 -7.14
N ASN A 247 9.91 -0.59 -8.06
CA ASN A 247 9.23 -1.41 -9.08
C ASN A 247 10.24 -2.12 -9.99
N SER A 248 11.26 -1.39 -10.45
CA SER A 248 12.23 -1.93 -11.41
C SER A 248 13.10 -3.01 -10.79
N VAL A 249 13.52 -2.83 -9.53
CA VAL A 249 14.27 -3.84 -8.79
C VAL A 249 13.39 -5.06 -8.52
N PHE A 250 12.17 -4.87 -8.03
CA PHE A 250 11.23 -5.97 -7.79
C PHE A 250 11.01 -6.81 -9.05
N TRP A 251 10.65 -6.19 -10.19
CA TRP A 251 10.38 -6.92 -11.42
C TRP A 251 11.62 -7.59 -11.99
N LYS A 252 12.81 -6.98 -11.91
CA LYS A 252 14.08 -7.64 -12.27
C LYS A 252 14.30 -8.91 -11.45
N MET A 253 14.12 -8.85 -10.13
CA MET A 253 14.31 -10.01 -9.27
C MET A 253 13.26 -11.09 -9.48
N ALA A 254 11.98 -10.71 -9.62
CA ALA A 254 10.88 -11.63 -9.86
C ALA A 254 11.04 -12.35 -11.21
N SER A 255 11.39 -11.61 -12.27
CA SER A 255 11.72 -12.14 -13.60
C SER A 255 12.91 -13.10 -13.56
N LYS A 256 13.98 -12.76 -12.82
CA LYS A 256 15.13 -13.66 -12.63
C LYS A 256 14.70 -14.96 -11.97
N MET A 257 13.98 -14.89 -10.85
CA MET A 257 13.49 -16.06 -10.12
C MET A 257 12.58 -16.95 -10.98
N PHE A 258 11.72 -16.34 -11.80
CA PHE A 258 10.85 -17.06 -12.72
C PHE A 258 11.63 -17.79 -13.82
N ALA A 259 12.62 -17.12 -14.43
CA ALA A 259 13.49 -17.72 -15.43
C ALA A 259 14.36 -18.87 -14.88
N GLU A 260 14.89 -18.73 -13.67
CA GLU A 260 15.67 -19.78 -12.99
C GLU A 260 14.83 -21.02 -12.65
N SER A 261 13.52 -20.82 -12.43
CA SER A 261 12.56 -21.87 -12.07
C SER A 261 11.99 -22.61 -13.29
N ALA A 262 12.09 -22.02 -14.48
CA ALA A 262 11.55 -22.59 -15.71
C ALA A 262 12.25 -23.90 -16.12
N CYS A 263 11.49 -24.82 -16.72
CA CYS A 263 11.99 -26.11 -17.21
C CYS A 263 11.16 -26.67 -18.36
N GLY A 264 11.78 -27.55 -19.16
CA GLY A 264 11.17 -28.17 -20.33
C GLY A 264 11.13 -27.22 -21.54
N THR A 265 9.99 -27.20 -22.23
CA THR A 265 9.70 -26.27 -23.33
C THR A 265 9.05 -25.01 -22.78
N VAL A 266 9.73 -23.87 -22.90
CA VAL A 266 9.20 -22.57 -22.50
C VAL A 266 8.68 -21.80 -23.71
N GLN A 267 7.74 -20.89 -23.49
CA GLN A 267 7.14 -20.07 -24.54
C GLN A 267 7.49 -18.60 -24.31
N VAL A 268 7.56 -17.82 -25.38
CA VAL A 268 7.58 -16.35 -25.29
C VAL A 268 6.63 -15.74 -26.30
N MET A 269 5.76 -14.83 -25.85
CA MET A 269 4.92 -14.02 -26.73
C MET A 269 5.57 -12.66 -26.99
N LEU A 270 5.95 -12.39 -28.23
CA LEU A 270 6.59 -11.12 -28.64
C LEU A 270 5.67 -10.32 -29.56
N ASN A 271 5.85 -8.99 -29.58
CA ASN A 271 5.09 -8.11 -30.45
C ASN A 271 5.85 -7.85 -31.76
N GLY A 272 5.33 -8.33 -32.88
CA GLY A 272 5.90 -8.13 -34.22
C GLY A 272 5.46 -6.83 -34.92
N SER A 273 4.64 -6.01 -34.27
CA SER A 273 4.14 -4.74 -34.80
C SER A 273 4.85 -3.51 -34.24
N ILE A 274 5.81 -3.68 -33.33
CA ILE A 274 6.61 -2.58 -32.79
C ILE A 274 7.76 -2.19 -33.71
N GLU A 275 7.93 -0.88 -33.92
CA GLU A 275 8.97 -0.33 -34.81
C GLU A 275 10.40 -0.64 -34.32
N ALA A 276 10.61 -0.72 -33.01
CA ALA A 276 11.92 -0.96 -32.40
C ALA A 276 12.41 -2.42 -32.50
N GLY A 277 11.65 -3.31 -33.15
CA GLY A 277 11.88 -4.75 -33.17
C GLY A 277 11.29 -5.47 -31.95
N ALA A 278 10.84 -6.70 -32.17
CA ALA A 278 10.16 -7.58 -31.23
C ALA A 278 11.04 -7.99 -30.06
N PHE A 279 12.34 -8.15 -30.29
CA PHE A 279 13.33 -8.49 -29.27
C PHE A 279 14.30 -7.33 -29.02
N ARG A 280 14.58 -7.06 -27.73
CA ARG A 280 15.54 -6.02 -27.30
C ARG A 280 16.44 -6.55 -26.20
N ASN A 281 17.75 -6.49 -26.44
CA ASN A 281 18.77 -6.92 -25.47
C ASN A 281 18.64 -6.22 -24.10
N ASN A 282 18.20 -4.95 -24.09
CA ASN A 282 18.03 -4.16 -22.87
C ASN A 282 16.63 -4.23 -22.24
N SER A 283 15.74 -5.08 -22.73
CA SER A 283 14.45 -5.35 -22.08
C SER A 283 14.63 -6.28 -20.87
N ILE A 284 13.65 -6.35 -19.97
CA ILE A 284 13.67 -7.35 -18.88
C ILE A 284 13.77 -8.77 -19.44
N PHE A 285 12.99 -9.08 -20.48
CA PHE A 285 13.08 -10.37 -21.16
C PHE A 285 14.50 -10.65 -21.66
N GLY A 286 15.12 -9.73 -22.40
CA GLY A 286 16.47 -9.92 -22.96
C GLY A 286 17.60 -9.90 -21.93
N SER A 287 17.60 -8.93 -21.03
CA SER A 287 18.72 -8.67 -20.10
C SER A 287 18.65 -9.47 -18.80
N VAL A 288 17.48 -9.98 -18.44
CA VAL A 288 17.25 -10.72 -17.19
C VAL A 288 16.76 -12.13 -17.49
N GLU A 289 15.62 -12.28 -18.15
CA GLU A 289 14.96 -13.59 -18.22
C GLU A 289 15.75 -14.55 -19.11
N VAL A 290 16.05 -14.16 -20.36
CA VAL A 290 16.80 -14.98 -21.31
C VAL A 290 18.12 -15.44 -20.71
N VAL A 291 18.91 -14.54 -20.12
CA VAL A 291 20.24 -14.88 -19.58
C VAL A 291 20.21 -15.75 -18.32
N ASN A 292 19.08 -15.80 -17.60
CA ASN A 292 18.91 -16.62 -16.39
C ASN A 292 18.18 -17.94 -16.64
N LEU A 293 17.73 -18.24 -17.86
CA LEU A 293 17.23 -19.58 -18.21
C LEU A 293 18.32 -20.63 -17.98
N ASN A 294 17.99 -21.72 -17.30
CA ASN A 294 18.94 -22.79 -17.06
C ASN A 294 18.98 -23.77 -18.25
N PRO A 295 20.08 -23.85 -19.02
CA PRO A 295 20.15 -24.67 -20.24
C PRO A 295 20.14 -26.19 -19.96
N THR A 296 20.35 -26.60 -18.70
CA THR A 296 20.21 -28.02 -18.31
C THR A 296 18.76 -28.40 -18.02
N LYS A 297 17.89 -27.43 -17.75
CA LYS A 297 16.47 -27.64 -17.44
C LYS A 297 15.56 -27.25 -18.60
N VAL A 298 15.93 -26.22 -19.36
CA VAL A 298 15.16 -25.69 -20.49
C VAL A 298 15.73 -26.24 -21.79
N SER A 299 14.97 -27.12 -22.44
CA SER A 299 15.40 -27.78 -23.68
C SER A 299 15.04 -27.00 -24.94
N LYS A 300 13.95 -26.21 -24.88
CA LYS A 300 13.38 -25.54 -26.04
C LYS A 300 12.69 -24.23 -25.68
N MET A 301 12.84 -23.21 -26.51
CA MET A 301 12.02 -22.00 -26.52
C MET A 301 11.13 -21.96 -27.76
N GLN A 302 9.83 -21.75 -27.56
CA GLN A 302 8.86 -21.48 -28.62
C GLN A 302 8.53 -19.98 -28.63
N ILE A 303 8.85 -19.30 -29.73
CA ILE A 303 8.54 -17.88 -29.93
C ILE A 303 7.20 -17.79 -30.67
N TRP A 304 6.24 -17.10 -30.07
CA TRP A 304 5.01 -16.69 -30.72
C TRP A 304 5.12 -15.20 -31.05
N LEU A 305 5.40 -14.90 -32.32
CA LEU A 305 5.52 -13.53 -32.78
C LEU A 305 4.14 -13.03 -33.23
N MET A 306 3.51 -12.21 -32.42
CA MET A 306 2.15 -11.74 -32.66
C MET A 306 2.17 -10.35 -33.31
N ASN A 307 1.54 -10.23 -34.48
CA ASN A 307 1.29 -8.93 -35.11
C ASN A 307 -0.13 -8.44 -34.74
N ASP A 308 -0.29 -7.13 -34.67
CA ASP A 308 -1.60 -6.54 -34.42
C ASP A 308 -2.52 -6.75 -35.63
N ILE A 309 -3.79 -7.08 -35.38
CA ILE A 309 -4.80 -7.17 -36.44
C ILE A 309 -5.00 -5.78 -37.06
N ALA A 310 -4.88 -5.70 -38.39
CA ALA A 310 -4.84 -4.45 -39.16
C ALA A 310 -3.66 -3.51 -38.81
N GLY A 311 -2.73 -3.95 -37.97
CA GLY A 311 -1.52 -3.22 -37.65
C GLY A 311 -0.41 -3.45 -38.68
N PRO A 312 0.67 -2.66 -38.62
CA PRO A 312 1.82 -2.88 -39.48
C PRO A 312 2.53 -4.18 -39.08
N GLU A 313 2.85 -5.01 -40.06
CA GLU A 313 3.82 -6.10 -39.91
C GLU A 313 5.22 -5.48 -39.96
N ARG A 314 5.84 -5.29 -38.79
CA ARG A 314 7.18 -4.71 -38.68
C ARG A 314 8.26 -5.78 -38.64
N GLU A 315 7.92 -6.96 -38.16
CA GLU A 315 8.82 -8.09 -38.05
C GLU A 315 8.09 -9.41 -38.24
N THR A 316 8.82 -10.40 -38.74
CA THR A 316 8.42 -11.79 -38.89
C THR A 316 9.43 -12.69 -38.17
N CYS A 317 9.17 -13.99 -38.09
CA CYS A 317 10.09 -14.96 -37.50
C CYS A 317 11.46 -15.04 -38.20
N SER A 318 11.62 -14.47 -39.39
CA SER A 318 12.91 -14.36 -40.10
C SER A 318 13.59 -12.99 -39.90
N GLY A 319 12.97 -12.10 -39.11
CA GLY A 319 13.40 -10.75 -38.82
C GLY A 319 14.70 -10.65 -38.02
N HIS A 320 15.33 -9.49 -38.08
CA HIS A 320 16.66 -9.26 -37.51
C HIS A 320 16.70 -9.45 -35.99
N SER A 321 15.76 -8.87 -35.24
CA SER A 321 15.78 -8.96 -33.77
C SER A 321 15.47 -10.37 -33.29
N ILE A 322 14.59 -11.09 -34.00
CA ILE A 322 14.29 -12.50 -33.73
C ILE A 322 15.51 -13.39 -33.99
N ASN A 323 16.29 -13.13 -35.05
CA ASN A 323 17.51 -13.89 -35.31
C ASN A 323 18.56 -13.66 -34.21
N ILE A 324 18.70 -12.44 -33.69
CA ILE A 324 19.56 -12.18 -32.51
C ILE A 324 19.11 -13.02 -31.31
N LEU A 325 17.81 -13.11 -31.04
CA LEU A 325 17.29 -13.94 -29.95
C LEU A 325 17.60 -15.43 -30.17
N LYS A 326 17.41 -15.94 -31.40
CA LYS A 326 17.76 -17.32 -31.76
C LYS A 326 19.24 -17.59 -31.49
N ASP A 327 20.13 -16.72 -31.96
CA ASP A 327 21.57 -16.87 -31.78
C ASP A 327 21.95 -16.94 -30.29
N ILE A 328 21.36 -16.07 -29.46
CA ILE A 328 21.58 -16.08 -28.00
C ILE A 328 21.13 -17.41 -27.38
N LEU A 329 19.98 -17.93 -27.75
CA LEU A 329 19.42 -19.17 -27.18
C LEU A 329 20.19 -20.40 -27.66
N GLU A 330 20.50 -20.48 -28.95
CA GLU A 330 21.24 -21.59 -29.57
C GLU A 330 22.68 -21.66 -29.04
N SER A 331 23.35 -20.51 -28.84
CA SER A 331 24.68 -20.47 -28.21
C SER A 331 24.67 -21.03 -26.78
N ARG A 332 23.51 -21.01 -26.12
CA ARG A 332 23.28 -21.57 -24.78
C ARG A 332 22.69 -22.98 -24.82
N LYS A 333 22.67 -23.62 -25.99
CA LYS A 333 22.16 -24.99 -26.21
C LYS A 333 20.66 -25.16 -25.94
N ILE A 334 19.89 -24.08 -26.10
CA ILE A 334 18.43 -24.11 -26.03
C ILE A 334 17.91 -24.12 -27.47
N SER A 335 17.16 -25.15 -27.85
CA SER A 335 16.56 -25.22 -29.19
C SER A 335 15.49 -24.15 -29.37
N VAL A 336 15.34 -23.60 -30.57
CA VAL A 336 14.36 -22.52 -30.83
C VAL A 336 13.44 -22.88 -31.99
N THR A 337 12.16 -22.56 -31.83
CA THR A 337 11.20 -22.49 -32.93
C THR A 337 10.46 -21.17 -32.85
N CYS A 338 10.09 -20.60 -34.00
CA CYS A 338 9.32 -19.37 -34.07
C CYS A 338 8.10 -19.58 -34.97
N GLU A 339 6.95 -19.09 -34.52
CA GLU A 339 5.70 -19.10 -35.27
C GLU A 339 5.12 -17.69 -35.34
N ASP A 340 4.91 -17.21 -36.57
CA ASP A 340 4.23 -15.95 -36.84
C ASP A 340 2.73 -16.13 -36.60
N ASN A 341 2.14 -15.25 -35.80
CA ASN A 341 0.71 -15.18 -35.53
C ASN A 341 0.10 -16.51 -35.05
N PHE A 342 0.71 -17.11 -34.02
CA PHE A 342 0.26 -18.37 -33.41
C PHE A 342 -1.27 -18.40 -33.23
N ARG A 343 -1.92 -19.31 -33.97
CA ARG A 343 -3.37 -19.22 -34.24
C ARG A 343 -4.24 -19.17 -32.98
N PRO A 344 -4.01 -19.98 -31.93
CA PRO A 344 -4.81 -19.90 -30.71
C PRO A 344 -4.79 -18.51 -30.07
N VAL A 345 -3.65 -17.83 -30.07
CA VAL A 345 -3.51 -16.47 -29.52
C VAL A 345 -4.12 -15.43 -30.47
N GLN A 346 -3.92 -15.60 -31.78
CA GLN A 346 -4.49 -14.69 -32.79
C GLN A 346 -6.02 -14.60 -32.70
N LEU A 347 -6.69 -15.72 -32.38
CA LEU A 347 -8.14 -15.75 -32.17
C LEU A 347 -8.61 -14.79 -31.05
N PHE A 348 -7.80 -14.56 -30.00
CA PHE A 348 -8.11 -13.57 -28.96
C PHE A 348 -8.00 -12.13 -29.48
N GLN A 349 -7.06 -11.84 -30.38
CA GLN A 349 -6.98 -10.53 -31.03
C GLN A 349 -8.19 -10.29 -31.94
N CYS A 350 -8.68 -11.35 -32.58
CA CYS A 350 -9.84 -11.32 -33.47
C CYS A 350 -11.16 -11.04 -32.75
N ALA A 351 -11.27 -11.28 -31.44
CA ALA A 351 -12.46 -10.93 -30.67
C ALA A 351 -12.81 -9.43 -30.74
N SER A 352 -11.80 -8.56 -30.93
CA SER A 352 -11.99 -7.12 -31.08
C SER A 352 -12.23 -6.68 -32.53
N ASN A 353 -11.81 -7.49 -33.51
CA ASN A 353 -11.87 -7.18 -34.94
C ASN A 353 -12.34 -8.41 -35.76
N PRO A 354 -13.56 -8.93 -35.52
CA PRO A 354 -13.99 -10.22 -36.05
C PRO A 354 -14.10 -10.25 -37.58
N ASP A 355 -14.42 -9.12 -38.20
CA ASP A 355 -14.63 -9.01 -39.65
C ASP A 355 -13.32 -8.84 -40.44
N HIS A 356 -12.17 -8.71 -39.76
CA HIS A 356 -10.88 -8.58 -40.44
C HIS A 356 -10.53 -9.87 -41.20
N ALA A 357 -9.89 -9.76 -42.36
CA ALA A 357 -9.59 -10.91 -43.22
C ALA A 357 -8.79 -12.01 -42.49
N SER A 358 -7.80 -11.63 -41.67
CA SER A 358 -7.00 -12.56 -40.85
C SER A 358 -7.80 -13.29 -39.76
N CYS A 359 -9.01 -12.82 -39.46
CA CYS A 359 -9.87 -13.33 -38.41
C CYS A 359 -10.97 -14.27 -38.90
N LYS A 360 -11.06 -14.50 -40.22
CA LYS A 360 -11.99 -15.48 -40.78
C LYS A 360 -11.68 -16.87 -40.21
N ALA A 361 -12.74 -17.53 -39.73
CA ALA A 361 -12.64 -18.86 -39.14
C ALA A 361 -12.39 -19.96 -40.19
N CYS A 362 -12.76 -19.69 -41.45
CA CYS A 362 -12.55 -20.56 -42.60
C CYS A 362 -11.91 -19.75 -43.75
N PRO A 363 -10.98 -20.33 -44.53
CA PRO A 363 -10.40 -19.72 -45.73
C PRO A 363 -11.45 -19.23 -46.74
#